data_AF-A0A8H4B9C9-F1
#
_entry.id   AF-A0A8H4B9C9-F1
#
_cell.length_a   1.000
_cell.length_b   1.000
_cell.length_c   1.000
_cell.angle_alpha   90.00
_cell.angle_beta   90.00
_cell.angle_gamma   90.00
#
_symmetry.space_group_name_H-M   'P 1'
#
loop_
_entity.id
_entity.type
_entity.pdbx_description
1 polymer ?
#
loop_
_entity_poly.entity_id
_entity_poly.type
_entity_poly.pdbx_seq_one_letter_code
_entity_poly.pdbx_strand_id
1 'polypeptide(L)'
;MGNSQSMDKVQHVVKEGINIYKKVKAEQEQQQHNGSNNNNHYNQDSNDYNHHSGGGSSYHPSADNDDDEEYAQLRAQAHEEAQKRNDCYARSQEAYKNGDGAEAKELSNQGHHHDNLMKQYNQRAADHIFSVKNQGRPLNEIDLHGLYVKEASAKVEEAVRRCQANGERDLVIIVGKGLHSPNQIAKLKPAIIELVKKYEVTCQPNIPNPGCLYIEFGKGTGDLSWLDRFTERMSNNDQCLIM
;
A
#
# COMPACT_ATOMS: atom_id res chain seq x y z
N MET A 1 24.50 -37.39 -46.61
CA MET A 1 25.14 -36.22 -45.98
C MET A 1 24.04 -35.28 -45.50
N GLY A 2 23.75 -35.23 -44.19
CA GLY A 2 22.68 -34.37 -43.68
C GLY A 2 22.26 -34.75 -42.27
N ASN A 3 23.05 -34.38 -41.26
CA ASN A 3 22.57 -34.32 -39.87
C ASN A 3 23.42 -33.45 -38.92
N SER A 4 24.50 -32.82 -39.40
CA SER A 4 25.35 -31.97 -38.58
C SER A 4 24.80 -30.55 -38.36
N GLN A 5 23.99 -30.01 -39.29
CA GLN A 5 23.47 -28.64 -39.18
C GLN A 5 22.35 -28.45 -38.14
N SER A 6 21.73 -29.52 -37.63
CA SER A 6 20.64 -29.42 -36.65
C SER A 6 21.15 -29.39 -35.20
N MET A 7 22.26 -30.05 -34.91
CA MET A 7 22.90 -30.03 -33.57
C MET A 7 23.54 -28.67 -33.27
N ASP A 8 24.16 -28.03 -34.27
CA ASP A 8 24.81 -26.73 -34.10
C ASP A 8 23.79 -25.61 -33.79
N LYS A 9 22.60 -25.66 -34.39
CA LYS A 9 21.52 -24.71 -34.08
C LYS A 9 20.99 -24.89 -32.65
N VAL A 10 20.84 -26.13 -32.19
CA VAL A 10 20.40 -26.41 -30.80
C VAL A 10 21.47 -25.96 -29.80
N GLN A 11 22.75 -26.23 -30.07
CA GLN A 11 23.86 -25.75 -29.26
C GLN A 11 23.96 -24.22 -29.24
N HIS A 12 23.66 -23.55 -30.35
CA HIS A 12 23.62 -22.09 -30.45
C HIS A 12 22.48 -21.50 -29.61
N VAL A 13 21.27 -22.05 -29.71
CA VAL A 13 20.09 -21.59 -28.93
C VAL A 13 20.30 -21.82 -27.43
N VAL A 14 20.91 -22.92 -27.03
CA VAL A 14 21.24 -23.19 -25.62
C VAL A 14 22.31 -22.23 -25.10
N LYS A 15 23.34 -21.91 -25.91
CA LYS A 15 24.37 -20.93 -25.53
C LYS A 15 23.81 -19.51 -25.43
N GLU A 16 22.93 -19.12 -26.35
CA GLU A 16 22.20 -17.85 -26.30
C GLU A 16 21.31 -17.78 -25.06
N GLY A 17 20.57 -18.84 -24.75
CA GLY A 17 19.74 -18.94 -23.55
C GLY A 17 20.55 -18.84 -22.25
N ILE A 18 21.73 -19.46 -22.18
CA ILE A 18 22.65 -19.36 -21.03
C ILE A 18 23.21 -17.94 -20.90
N ASN A 19 23.51 -17.26 -22.01
CA ASN A 19 24.02 -15.89 -22.00
C ASN A 19 22.94 -14.88 -21.61
N ILE A 20 21.70 -15.09 -22.06
CA ILE A 20 20.53 -14.30 -21.64
C ILE A 20 20.28 -14.51 -20.14
N TYR A 21 20.30 -15.76 -19.67
CA TYR A 21 20.16 -16.08 -18.25
C TYR A 21 21.27 -15.44 -17.39
N LYS A 22 22.52 -15.47 -17.85
CA LYS A 22 23.63 -14.81 -17.14
C LYS A 22 23.50 -13.28 -17.13
N LYS A 23 22.98 -12.67 -18.21
CA LYS A 23 22.70 -11.22 -18.25
C LYS A 23 21.55 -10.84 -17.32
N VAL A 24 20.44 -11.57 -17.35
CA VAL A 24 19.29 -11.33 -16.46
C VAL A 24 19.68 -11.54 -15.00
N LYS A 25 20.49 -12.57 -14.70
CA LYS A 25 21.04 -12.80 -13.36
C LYS A 25 21.97 -11.67 -12.90
N ALA A 26 22.86 -11.18 -13.77
CA ALA A 26 23.74 -10.05 -13.46
C ALA A 26 22.97 -8.73 -13.27
N GLU A 27 21.90 -8.49 -14.04
CA GLU A 27 21.01 -7.33 -13.89
C GLU A 27 20.19 -7.40 -12.59
N GLN A 28 19.74 -8.60 -12.19
CA GLN A 28 19.05 -8.82 -10.91
C GLN A 28 20.00 -8.71 -9.70
N GLU A 29 21.26 -9.17 -9.82
CA GLU A 29 22.29 -9.03 -8.79
C GLU A 29 22.76 -7.57 -8.63
N GLN A 30 22.81 -6.79 -9.73
CA GLN A 30 23.05 -5.35 -9.68
C GLN A 30 21.88 -4.56 -9.06
N GLN A 31 20.64 -4.99 -9.26
CA GLN A 31 19.49 -4.41 -8.56
C GLN A 31 19.45 -4.77 -7.06
N GLN A 32 20.00 -5.93 -6.66
CA GLN A 32 20.13 -6.30 -5.25
C GLN A 32 21.29 -5.60 -4.53
N HIS A 33 22.44 -5.37 -5.18
CA HIS A 33 23.52 -4.54 -4.59
C HIS A 33 23.22 -3.03 -4.62
N ASN A 34 22.39 -2.61 -5.57
CA ASN A 34 21.55 -1.41 -5.63
C ASN A 34 20.71 -1.03 -4.39
N GLY A 35 20.34 -2.05 -3.63
CA GLY A 35 19.08 -2.09 -2.90
C GLY A 35 19.15 -2.73 -1.51
N SER A 36 20.35 -2.78 -0.90
CA SER A 36 20.54 -3.15 0.51
C SER A 36 19.93 -2.15 1.51
N ASN A 37 18.84 -1.47 1.17
CA ASN A 37 18.16 -0.57 2.10
C ASN A 37 16.63 -0.46 1.96
N ASN A 38 15.93 -1.33 1.22
CA ASN A 38 14.48 -1.15 1.05
C ASN A 38 13.63 -2.42 0.85
N ASN A 39 13.97 -3.54 1.48
CA ASN A 39 13.11 -4.74 1.51
C ASN A 39 12.64 -5.09 2.93
N ASN A 40 12.08 -4.09 3.63
CA ASN A 40 11.44 -4.28 4.94
C ASN A 40 10.07 -3.58 5.08
N HIS A 41 9.42 -3.18 3.97
CA HIS A 41 8.27 -2.28 4.08
C HIS A 41 6.89 -2.94 4.27
N TYR A 42 6.78 -4.27 4.26
CA TYR A 42 5.53 -4.97 4.61
C TYR A 42 5.65 -5.87 5.86
N ASN A 43 6.79 -5.81 6.56
CA ASN A 43 7.11 -6.75 7.65
C ASN A 43 7.27 -6.10 9.03
N GLN A 44 6.76 -4.87 9.21
CA GLN A 44 6.96 -4.13 10.47
C GLN A 44 5.65 -3.65 11.13
N ASP A 45 4.53 -4.27 10.78
CA ASP A 45 3.24 -4.10 11.49
C ASP A 45 2.73 -5.42 12.11
N SER A 46 3.59 -6.45 12.18
CA SER A 46 3.20 -7.85 12.41
C SER A 46 3.78 -8.48 13.67
N ASN A 47 3.90 -7.74 14.78
CA ASN A 47 4.17 -8.36 16.07
C ASN A 47 3.32 -7.67 17.13
N ASP A 48 2.65 -8.51 17.93
CA ASP A 48 2.00 -8.20 19.20
C ASP A 48 0.50 -7.87 19.17
N TYR A 49 -0.32 -8.89 18.88
CA TYR A 49 -1.66 -9.01 19.46
C TYR A 49 -1.67 -10.19 20.43
N ASN A 50 -1.01 -10.03 21.57
CA ASN A 50 -1.09 -10.97 22.67
C ASN A 50 -2.31 -10.62 23.55
N HIS A 51 -3.32 -11.48 23.54
CA HIS A 51 -4.47 -11.41 24.43
C HIS A 51 -4.01 -11.47 25.90
N HIS A 52 -4.08 -10.37 26.64
CA HIS A 52 -3.99 -10.39 28.11
C HIS A 52 -5.32 -9.94 28.70
N SER A 53 -6.05 -10.94 29.20
CA SER A 53 -7.19 -10.79 30.09
C SER A 53 -6.67 -10.43 31.49
N GLY A 54 -7.07 -9.27 32.03
CA GLY A 54 -6.89 -8.97 33.47
C GLY A 54 -6.73 -7.50 33.86
N GLY A 55 -7.77 -6.95 34.50
CA GLY A 55 -7.59 -6.11 35.71
C GLY A 55 -7.60 -4.58 35.57
N GLY A 56 -8.79 -3.98 35.67
CA GLY A 56 -9.09 -2.81 36.50
C GLY A 56 -8.34 -1.48 36.23
N SER A 57 -8.97 -0.59 35.46
CA SER A 57 -8.95 0.85 35.73
C SER A 57 -10.14 1.50 35.05
N SER A 58 -11.00 2.16 35.84
CA SER A 58 -12.18 2.88 35.37
C SER A 58 -11.76 4.03 34.47
N TYR A 59 -11.81 3.82 33.15
CA TYR A 59 -11.60 4.86 32.15
C TYR A 59 -12.92 5.16 31.46
N HIS A 60 -13.32 6.43 31.53
CA HIS A 60 -14.53 6.95 30.91
C HIS A 60 -14.36 6.88 29.38
N PRO A 61 -15.11 6.04 28.64
CA PRO A 61 -14.95 5.95 27.21
C PRO A 61 -15.59 7.19 26.59
N SER A 62 -14.76 8.05 26.00
CA SER A 62 -15.24 8.93 24.95
C SER A 62 -15.62 7.99 23.80
N ALA A 63 -16.83 8.14 23.27
CA ALA A 63 -17.39 7.28 22.23
C ALA A 63 -16.62 7.45 20.90
N ASP A 64 -15.44 6.86 20.82
CA ASP A 64 -14.76 6.61 19.56
C ASP A 64 -15.31 5.27 19.05
N ASN A 65 -15.90 5.27 17.84
CA ASN A 65 -16.37 4.08 17.14
C ASN A 65 -15.17 3.21 16.69
N ASP A 66 -14.29 2.85 17.62
CA ASP A 66 -13.12 2.00 17.40
C ASP A 66 -13.46 0.50 17.51
N ASP A 67 -14.70 0.18 17.92
CA ASP A 67 -15.23 -1.19 18.05
C ASP A 67 -16.13 -1.59 16.85
N ASP A 68 -15.73 -1.25 15.62
CA ASP A 68 -16.42 -1.77 14.43
C ASP A 68 -16.02 -3.24 14.21
N GLU A 69 -16.93 -4.15 14.57
CA GLU A 69 -16.70 -5.59 14.53
C GLU A 69 -16.39 -6.09 13.11
N GLU A 70 -17.05 -5.52 12.10
CA GLU A 70 -16.85 -5.89 10.70
C GLU A 70 -15.45 -5.49 10.22
N TYR A 71 -15.00 -4.27 10.54
CA TYR A 71 -13.64 -3.82 10.28
C TYR A 71 -12.60 -4.74 10.92
N ALA A 72 -12.80 -5.10 12.19
CA ALA A 72 -11.89 -5.99 12.92
C ALA A 72 -11.82 -7.38 12.26
N GLN A 73 -12.96 -7.95 11.89
CA GLN A 73 -13.05 -9.24 11.20
C GLN A 73 -12.35 -9.20 9.83
N LEU A 74 -12.60 -8.17 9.02
CA LEU A 74 -11.98 -8.02 7.70
C LEU A 74 -10.45 -7.85 7.80
N ARG A 75 -9.96 -7.09 8.79
CA ARG A 75 -8.51 -6.97 9.05
C ARG A 75 -7.90 -8.29 9.52
N ALA A 76 -8.60 -9.05 10.34
CA ALA A 76 -8.15 -10.38 10.77
C ALA A 76 -8.04 -11.34 9.58
N GLN A 77 -9.03 -11.37 8.69
CA GLN A 77 -8.99 -12.17 7.46
C GLN A 77 -7.84 -11.75 6.54
N ALA A 78 -7.62 -10.43 6.37
CA ALA A 78 -6.48 -9.94 5.61
C ALA A 78 -5.15 -10.41 6.22
N HIS A 79 -5.04 -10.40 7.55
CA HIS A 79 -3.85 -10.88 8.25
C HIS A 79 -3.60 -12.37 8.02
N GLU A 80 -4.64 -13.20 8.12
CA GLU A 80 -4.55 -14.65 7.85
C GLU A 80 -4.05 -14.93 6.42
N GLU A 81 -4.60 -14.23 5.43
CA GLU A 81 -4.17 -14.37 4.04
C GLU A 81 -2.73 -13.87 3.82
N ALA A 82 -2.29 -12.86 4.57
CA ALA A 82 -0.90 -12.40 4.55
C ALA A 82 0.07 -13.46 5.11
N GLN A 83 -0.31 -14.18 6.17
CA GLN A 83 0.47 -15.29 6.71
C GLN A 83 0.62 -16.41 5.68
N LYS A 84 -0.50 -16.87 5.10
CA LYS A 84 -0.50 -17.90 4.04
C LYS A 84 0.36 -17.51 2.85
N ARG A 85 0.26 -16.25 2.39
CA ARG A 85 1.11 -15.71 1.32
C ARG A 85 2.59 -15.82 1.68
N ASN A 86 2.98 -15.38 2.88
CA ASN A 86 4.37 -15.40 3.32
C ASN A 86 4.91 -16.83 3.37
N ASP A 87 4.11 -17.79 3.84
CA ASP A 87 4.47 -19.21 3.87
C ASP A 87 4.64 -19.78 2.44
N CYS A 88 3.72 -19.48 1.53
CA CYS A 88 3.82 -19.88 0.12
C CYS A 88 5.11 -19.34 -0.53
N TYR A 89 5.43 -18.06 -0.31
CA TYR A 89 6.65 -17.47 -0.86
C TYR A 89 7.92 -18.04 -0.22
N ALA A 90 7.93 -18.27 1.10
CA ALA A 90 9.07 -18.91 1.76
C ALA A 90 9.35 -20.31 1.19
N ARG A 91 8.30 -21.13 1.04
CA ARG A 91 8.40 -22.48 0.47
C ARG A 91 8.78 -22.44 -1.02
N SER A 92 8.23 -21.48 -1.79
CA SER A 92 8.60 -21.28 -3.19
C SER A 92 10.10 -20.99 -3.36
N GLN A 93 10.66 -20.14 -2.49
CA GLN A 93 12.09 -19.85 -2.49
C GLN A 93 12.94 -21.06 -2.10
N GLU A 94 12.46 -21.89 -1.18
CA GLU A 94 13.14 -23.14 -0.81
C GLU A 94 13.14 -24.15 -1.96
N ALA A 95 11.99 -24.40 -2.59
CA ALA A 95 11.88 -25.28 -3.75
C ALA A 95 12.80 -24.84 -4.90
N TYR A 96 12.87 -23.53 -5.17
CA TYR A 96 13.77 -22.99 -6.17
C TYR A 96 15.25 -23.24 -5.85
N LYS A 97 15.65 -23.05 -4.57
CA LYS A 97 17.02 -23.35 -4.11
C LYS A 97 17.35 -24.84 -4.22
N ASN A 98 16.36 -25.71 -4.05
CA ASN A 98 16.51 -27.16 -4.21
C ASN A 98 16.48 -27.63 -5.67
N GLY A 99 16.28 -26.71 -6.62
CA GLY A 99 16.24 -27.00 -8.06
C GLY A 99 14.90 -27.47 -8.58
N ASP A 100 13.85 -27.49 -7.75
CA ASP A 100 12.49 -27.80 -8.17
C ASP A 100 11.77 -26.52 -8.63
N GLY A 101 12.01 -26.15 -9.89
CA GLY A 101 11.40 -24.98 -10.51
C GLY A 101 9.88 -25.11 -10.73
N ALA A 102 9.36 -26.33 -10.84
CA ALA A 102 7.93 -26.57 -11.06
C ALA A 102 7.15 -26.31 -9.77
N GLU A 103 7.59 -26.91 -8.65
CA GLU A 103 7.01 -26.67 -7.33
C GLU A 103 7.16 -25.20 -6.92
N ALA A 104 8.34 -24.60 -7.14
CA ALA A 104 8.56 -23.19 -6.87
C ALA A 104 7.55 -22.29 -7.60
N LYS A 105 7.26 -22.59 -8.87
CA LYS A 105 6.31 -21.82 -9.67
C LYS A 105 4.88 -21.98 -9.16
N GLU A 106 4.48 -23.20 -8.80
CA GLU A 106 3.14 -23.46 -8.23
C GLU A 106 2.94 -22.70 -6.92
N LEU A 107 3.88 -22.81 -5.99
CA LEU A 107 3.84 -22.11 -4.70
C LEU A 107 3.86 -20.58 -4.86
N SER A 108 4.60 -20.07 -5.85
CA SER A 108 4.58 -18.64 -6.18
C SER A 108 3.21 -18.19 -6.68
N ASN A 109 2.55 -18.97 -7.54
CA ASN A 109 1.20 -18.66 -8.01
C ASN A 109 0.18 -18.70 -6.86
N GLN A 110 0.29 -19.66 -5.93
CA GLN A 110 -0.54 -19.72 -4.72
C GLN A 110 -0.29 -18.49 -3.82
N GLY A 111 0.97 -18.08 -3.64
CA GLY A 111 1.30 -16.85 -2.92
C GLY A 111 0.67 -15.61 -3.56
N HIS A 112 0.68 -15.49 -4.89
CA HIS A 112 -0.02 -14.40 -5.59
C HIS A 112 -1.54 -14.43 -5.37
N HIS A 113 -2.14 -15.62 -5.31
CA HIS A 113 -3.55 -15.76 -5.00
C HIS A 113 -3.90 -15.23 -3.59
N HIS A 114 -3.15 -15.65 -2.58
CA HIS A 114 -3.32 -15.15 -1.20
C HIS A 114 -3.02 -13.65 -1.09
N ASP A 115 -2.05 -13.12 -1.84
CA ASP A 115 -1.78 -11.68 -1.91
C ASP A 115 -2.97 -10.89 -2.45
N ASN A 116 -3.65 -11.41 -3.48
CA ASN A 116 -4.85 -10.79 -4.02
C ASN A 116 -6.02 -10.82 -3.02
N LEU A 117 -6.23 -11.94 -2.32
CA LEU A 117 -7.27 -12.05 -1.29
C LEU A 117 -7.01 -11.09 -0.12
N MET A 118 -5.78 -11.05 0.39
CA MET A 118 -5.37 -10.10 1.42
C MET A 118 -5.66 -8.65 0.99
N LYS A 119 -5.30 -8.27 -0.26
CA LYS A 119 -5.60 -6.93 -0.78
C LYS A 119 -7.10 -6.65 -0.83
N GLN A 120 -7.92 -7.62 -1.23
CA GLN A 120 -9.37 -7.47 -1.27
C GLN A 120 -9.96 -7.26 0.13
N TYR A 121 -9.55 -8.05 1.12
CA TYR A 121 -10.02 -7.89 2.50
C TYR A 121 -9.59 -6.55 3.10
N ASN A 122 -8.34 -6.13 2.89
CA ASN A 122 -7.87 -4.81 3.33
C ASN A 122 -8.66 -3.68 2.66
N GLN A 123 -8.93 -3.77 1.36
CA GLN A 123 -9.71 -2.77 0.64
C GLN A 123 -11.14 -2.67 1.19
N ARG A 124 -11.79 -3.82 1.42
CA ARG A 124 -13.14 -3.86 2.04
C ARG A 124 -13.14 -3.25 3.43
N ALA A 125 -12.17 -3.60 4.27
CA ALA A 125 -12.03 -3.02 5.60
C ALA A 125 -11.86 -1.50 5.53
N ALA A 126 -10.99 -1.03 4.64
CA ALA A 126 -10.72 0.40 4.43
C ALA A 126 -11.97 1.16 3.96
N ASP A 127 -12.69 0.63 2.97
CA ASP A 127 -13.90 1.29 2.45
C ASP A 127 -15.03 1.31 3.47
N HIS A 128 -15.22 0.22 4.22
CA HIS A 128 -16.22 0.13 5.29
C HIS A 128 -15.98 1.18 6.38
N ILE A 129 -14.78 1.17 6.98
CA ILE A 129 -14.47 2.06 8.10
C ILE A 129 -14.43 3.52 7.64
N PHE A 130 -13.97 3.78 6.42
CA PHE A 130 -14.00 5.11 5.82
C PHE A 130 -15.43 5.60 5.63
N SER A 131 -16.32 4.78 5.07
CA SER A 131 -17.72 5.11 4.86
C SER A 131 -18.42 5.43 6.19
N VAL A 132 -18.26 4.56 7.19
CA VAL A 132 -18.86 4.74 8.53
C VAL A 132 -18.39 6.05 9.18
N LYS A 133 -17.08 6.33 9.12
CA LYS A 133 -16.50 7.52 9.78
C LYS A 133 -16.79 8.82 9.07
N ASN A 134 -16.95 8.80 7.75
CA ASN A 134 -17.18 10.00 6.95
C ASN A 134 -18.67 10.27 6.68
N GLN A 135 -19.56 9.38 7.12
CA GLN A 135 -20.98 9.57 6.99
C GLN A 135 -21.45 10.83 7.74
N GLY A 136 -22.05 11.76 7.02
CA GLY A 136 -22.57 13.01 7.58
C GLY A 136 -21.51 14.08 7.88
N ARG A 137 -20.23 13.86 7.52
CA ARG A 137 -19.19 14.89 7.60
C ARG A 137 -19.34 15.94 6.48
N PRO A 138 -18.91 17.19 6.72
CA PRO A 138 -18.94 18.23 5.70
C PRO A 138 -17.95 17.92 4.56
N LEU A 139 -18.13 18.56 3.42
CA LEU A 139 -17.33 18.26 2.22
C LEU A 139 -15.83 18.57 2.42
N ASN A 140 -15.51 19.60 3.21
CA ASN A 140 -14.16 20.02 3.54
C ASN A 140 -13.56 19.28 4.74
N GLU A 141 -14.12 18.15 5.17
CA GLU A 141 -13.55 17.32 6.24
C GLU A 141 -13.50 15.86 5.81
N ILE A 142 -12.41 15.18 6.16
CA ILE A 142 -12.22 13.76 5.89
C ILE A 142 -11.52 13.08 7.06
N ASP A 143 -12.03 11.91 7.43
CA ASP A 143 -11.49 11.07 8.48
C ASP A 143 -10.83 9.81 7.93
N LEU A 144 -9.55 9.66 8.22
CA LEU A 144 -8.68 8.58 7.74
C LEU A 144 -8.16 7.70 8.88
N HIS A 145 -8.64 7.89 10.12
CA HIS A 145 -8.17 7.07 11.23
C HIS A 145 -8.55 5.60 11.03
N GLY A 146 -7.59 4.70 11.26
CA GLY A 146 -7.74 3.26 11.00
C GLY A 146 -7.39 2.82 9.57
N LEU A 147 -7.08 3.76 8.68
CA LEU A 147 -6.56 3.41 7.35
C LEU A 147 -5.05 3.22 7.37
N TYR A 148 -4.56 2.30 6.53
CA TYR A 148 -3.15 2.22 6.22
C TYR A 148 -2.73 3.37 5.30
N VAL A 149 -1.43 3.70 5.32
CA VAL A 149 -0.88 4.84 4.55
C VAL A 149 -1.30 4.80 3.09
N LYS A 150 -1.21 3.64 2.43
CA LYS A 150 -1.57 3.49 1.02
C LYS A 150 -3.06 3.73 0.76
N GLU A 151 -3.92 3.23 1.63
CA GLU A 151 -5.37 3.40 1.56
C GLU A 151 -5.74 4.88 1.76
N ALA A 152 -5.18 5.51 2.79
CA ALA A 152 -5.40 6.90 3.13
C ALA A 152 -4.92 7.85 2.03
N SER A 153 -3.75 7.62 1.43
CA SER A 153 -3.23 8.43 0.33
C SER A 153 -4.23 8.55 -0.83
N ALA A 154 -4.84 7.44 -1.25
CA ALA A 154 -5.83 7.45 -2.32
C ALA A 154 -7.08 8.29 -1.95
N LYS A 155 -7.56 8.17 -0.71
CA LYS A 155 -8.71 8.96 -0.22
C LYS A 155 -8.39 10.44 -0.08
N VAL A 156 -7.16 10.81 0.30
CA VAL A 156 -6.72 12.21 0.32
C VAL A 156 -6.71 12.81 -1.07
N GLU A 157 -6.17 12.11 -2.06
CA GLU A 157 -6.16 12.58 -3.45
C GLU A 157 -7.59 12.84 -3.97
N GLU A 158 -8.50 11.92 -3.71
CA GLU A 158 -9.92 12.07 -4.05
C GLU A 158 -10.55 13.27 -3.34
N ALA A 159 -10.31 13.43 -2.04
CA ALA A 159 -10.84 14.53 -1.24
C ALA A 159 -10.33 15.89 -1.70
N VAL A 160 -9.04 16.00 -2.01
CA VAL A 160 -8.43 17.22 -2.56
C VAL A 160 -9.08 17.61 -3.88
N ARG A 161 -9.22 16.66 -4.82
CA ARG A 161 -9.91 16.89 -6.11
C ARG A 161 -11.34 17.34 -5.90
N ARG A 162 -12.07 16.66 -5.01
CA ARG A 162 -13.47 16.96 -4.68
C ARG A 162 -13.61 18.37 -4.08
N CYS A 163 -12.76 18.75 -3.14
CA CYS A 163 -12.80 20.08 -2.52
C CYS A 163 -12.53 21.18 -3.55
N GLN A 164 -11.51 20.99 -4.40
CA GLN A 164 -11.17 21.96 -5.45
C GLN A 164 -12.28 22.10 -6.50
N ALA A 165 -12.86 20.99 -6.96
CA ALA A 165 -13.97 21.00 -7.93
C ALA A 165 -15.21 21.75 -7.39
N ASN A 166 -15.41 21.71 -6.07
CA ASN A 166 -16.49 22.43 -5.39
C ASN A 166 -16.11 23.87 -4.97
N GLY A 167 -14.86 24.30 -5.22
CA GLY A 167 -14.38 25.63 -4.85
C GLY A 167 -14.20 25.84 -3.34
N GLU A 168 -13.99 24.76 -2.57
CA GLU A 168 -13.69 24.82 -1.15
C GLU A 168 -12.34 25.52 -0.92
N ARG A 169 -12.26 26.32 0.14
CA ARG A 169 -11.04 27.07 0.49
C ARG A 169 -10.06 26.26 1.33
N ASP A 170 -10.56 25.20 1.96
CA ASP A 170 -9.80 24.41 2.90
C ASP A 170 -10.25 22.95 2.92
N LEU A 171 -9.43 22.09 3.51
CA LEU A 171 -9.72 20.69 3.80
C LEU A 171 -9.08 20.30 5.13
N VAL A 172 -9.89 19.78 6.05
CA VAL A 172 -9.46 19.21 7.32
C VAL A 172 -9.34 17.69 7.18
N ILE A 173 -8.12 17.16 7.38
CA ILE A 173 -7.84 15.72 7.37
C ILE A 173 -7.61 15.24 8.80
N ILE A 174 -8.43 14.32 9.26
CA ILE A 174 -8.28 13.66 10.57
C ILE A 174 -7.47 12.38 10.37
N VAL A 175 -6.25 12.35 10.88
CA VAL A 175 -5.35 11.19 10.81
C VAL A 175 -5.31 10.40 12.13
N GLY A 176 -5.94 10.92 13.17
CA GLY A 176 -5.93 10.36 14.53
C GLY A 176 -4.67 10.75 15.33
N LYS A 177 -4.73 10.53 16.65
CA LYS A 177 -3.66 10.89 17.59
C LYS A 177 -2.48 9.90 17.61
N GLY A 178 -2.63 8.74 16.96
CA GLY A 178 -1.62 7.68 16.96
C GLY A 178 -1.56 6.84 18.24
N LEU A 179 -2.59 6.90 19.09
CA LEU A 179 -2.66 6.15 20.35
C LEU A 179 -2.77 4.63 20.14
N HIS A 180 -3.24 4.18 18.97
CA HIS A 180 -3.52 2.77 18.65
C HIS A 180 -2.66 2.21 17.50
N SER A 181 -1.63 2.92 17.03
CA SER A 181 -0.73 2.32 16.04
C SER A 181 0.21 1.31 16.73
N PRO A 182 0.58 0.20 16.07
CA PRO A 182 1.64 -0.67 16.56
C PRO A 182 2.88 0.19 16.84
N ASN A 183 3.37 0.15 18.08
CA ASN A 183 4.48 0.96 18.60
C ASN A 183 4.26 2.48 18.75
N GLN A 184 3.02 3.00 18.73
CA GLN A 184 2.71 4.45 18.84
C GLN A 184 3.38 5.31 17.75
N ILE A 185 3.89 4.70 16.68
CA ILE A 185 4.44 5.44 15.54
C ILE A 185 3.26 5.82 14.67
N ALA A 186 2.83 7.08 14.75
CA ALA A 186 1.82 7.63 13.87
C ALA A 186 2.39 7.73 12.44
N LYS A 187 2.55 6.61 11.71
CA LYS A 187 3.10 6.57 10.34
C LYS A 187 2.22 7.32 9.34
N LEU A 188 0.93 7.42 9.62
CA LEU A 188 -0.04 8.06 8.75
C LEU A 188 0.17 9.57 8.63
N LYS A 189 0.32 10.27 9.76
CA LYS A 189 0.52 11.73 9.80
C LYS A 189 1.70 12.23 8.95
N PRO A 190 2.95 11.74 9.11
CA PRO A 190 4.08 12.18 8.30
C PRO A 190 3.92 11.80 6.83
N ALA A 191 3.32 10.63 6.53
CA ALA A 191 3.09 10.21 5.15
C ALA A 191 2.09 11.12 4.42
N ILE A 192 0.99 11.51 5.06
CA ILE A 192 0.03 12.45 4.47
C ILE A 192 0.65 13.84 4.32
N ILE A 193 1.43 14.31 5.31
CA ILE A 193 2.16 15.58 5.17
C ILE A 193 3.11 15.54 3.97
N GLU A 194 3.85 14.45 3.77
CA GLU A 194 4.74 14.30 2.62
C GLU A 194 3.98 14.27 1.28
N LEU A 195 2.84 13.57 1.23
CA LEU A 195 1.98 13.51 0.06
C LEU A 195 1.46 14.91 -0.30
N VAL A 196 0.96 15.66 0.68
CA VAL A 196 0.41 17.00 0.50
C VAL A 196 1.49 18.03 0.13
N LYS A 197 2.74 17.85 0.59
CA LYS A 197 3.88 18.68 0.16
C LYS A 197 4.17 18.58 -1.34
N LYS A 198 3.94 17.42 -1.96
CA LYS A 198 4.14 17.23 -3.41
C LYS A 198 3.17 18.05 -4.24
N TYR A 199 2.12 18.57 -3.62
CA TYR A 199 1.00 19.24 -4.25
C TYR A 199 1.03 20.76 -4.11
N GLU A 200 2.12 21.29 -3.53
CA GLU A 200 2.36 22.73 -3.35
C GLU A 200 1.23 23.46 -2.60
N VAL A 201 0.43 22.72 -1.81
CA VAL A 201 -0.62 23.28 -0.96
C VAL A 201 -0.09 23.52 0.46
N THR A 202 -0.63 24.53 1.14
CA THR A 202 -0.24 24.83 2.52
C THR A 202 -0.87 23.81 3.45
N CYS A 203 -0.05 23.11 4.24
CA CYS A 203 -0.49 22.12 5.23
C CYS A 203 -0.06 22.56 6.63
N GLN A 204 -1.03 22.77 7.53
CA GLN A 204 -0.81 23.12 8.93
C GLN A 204 -1.22 21.95 9.83
N PRO A 205 -0.28 21.29 10.52
CA PRO A 205 -0.61 20.17 11.40
C PRO A 205 -1.24 20.63 12.72
N ASN A 206 -2.03 19.75 13.32
CA ASN A 206 -2.70 19.91 14.62
C ASN A 206 -3.79 20.99 14.69
N ILE A 207 -4.41 21.31 13.56
CA ILE A 207 -5.54 22.24 13.48
C ILE A 207 -6.76 21.48 12.93
N PRO A 208 -7.94 21.54 13.57
CA PRO A 208 -8.24 22.24 14.82
C PRO A 208 -7.72 21.52 16.08
N ASN A 209 -7.46 20.20 16.01
CA ASN A 209 -7.07 19.37 17.15
C ASN A 209 -5.77 18.60 16.87
N PRO A 210 -5.04 18.15 17.92
CA PRO A 210 -3.96 17.17 17.77
C PRO A 210 -4.47 15.92 17.06
N GLY A 211 -3.86 15.57 15.92
CA GLY A 211 -4.32 14.48 15.05
C GLY A 211 -5.10 14.93 13.81
N CYS A 212 -5.23 16.24 13.58
CA CYS A 212 -5.77 16.81 12.33
C CYS A 212 -4.66 17.48 11.51
N LEU A 213 -4.87 17.59 10.20
CA LEU A 213 -4.08 18.38 9.26
C LEU A 213 -5.02 19.33 8.54
N TYR A 214 -4.77 20.63 8.62
CA TYR A 214 -5.53 21.64 7.89
C TYR A 214 -4.80 21.98 6.59
N ILE A 215 -5.49 21.85 5.47
CA ILE A 215 -4.99 22.19 4.13
C ILE A 215 -5.74 23.43 3.65
N GLU A 216 -5.02 24.42 3.13
CA GLU A 216 -5.63 25.60 2.53
C GLU A 216 -5.39 25.62 1.01
N PHE A 217 -6.48 25.78 0.27
CA PHE A 217 -6.50 25.96 -1.18
C PHE A 217 -6.42 27.45 -1.52
N GLY A 218 -5.25 28.05 -1.29
CA GLY A 218 -4.75 29.25 -2.00
C GLY A 218 -5.03 30.64 -1.42
N LYS A 219 -3.96 31.45 -1.37
CA LYS A 219 -3.85 32.80 -1.99
C LYS A 219 -2.38 33.03 -2.40
N GLY A 220 -2.00 32.60 -3.60
CA GLY A 220 -0.69 32.87 -4.22
C GLY A 220 0.12 31.62 -4.59
N THR A 221 0.52 31.53 -5.87
CA THR A 221 1.58 30.67 -6.45
C THR A 221 1.45 29.14 -6.44
N GLY A 222 0.26 28.55 -6.37
CA GLY A 222 0.07 27.15 -6.76
C GLY A 222 -0.49 27.08 -8.18
N ASP A 223 0.36 26.86 -9.20
CA ASP A 223 -0.11 26.53 -10.54
C ASP A 223 -0.80 25.15 -10.47
N LEU A 224 -2.10 25.12 -10.68
CA LEU A 224 -2.94 23.92 -10.55
C LEU A 224 -2.86 22.99 -11.77
N SER A 225 -1.98 23.29 -12.74
CA SER A 225 -1.70 22.43 -13.90
C SER A 225 -1.15 21.04 -13.55
N TRP A 226 -0.63 20.85 -12.32
CA TRP A 226 0.00 19.60 -11.91
C TRP A 226 -1.00 18.45 -11.67
N LEU A 227 -2.25 18.74 -11.24
CA LEU A 227 -3.29 17.72 -11.03
C LEU A 227 -3.82 17.16 -12.35
N ASP A 228 -3.95 18.00 -13.37
CA ASP A 228 -4.29 17.58 -14.73
C ASP A 228 -3.20 16.67 -15.31
N ARG A 229 -1.91 17.00 -15.10
CA ARG A 229 -0.79 16.12 -15.52
C ARG A 229 -0.75 14.77 -14.81
N PHE A 230 -1.11 14.73 -13.54
CA PHE A 230 -1.11 13.48 -12.76
C PHE A 230 -2.32 12.59 -13.09
N THR A 231 -3.50 13.18 -13.27
CA THR A 231 -4.71 12.48 -13.71
C THR A 231 -4.56 11.93 -15.14
N GLU A 232 -3.93 12.69 -16.04
CA GLU A 232 -3.56 12.22 -17.39
C GLU A 232 -2.59 11.02 -17.32
N ARG A 233 -1.64 11.03 -16.38
CA ARG A 233 -0.70 9.91 -16.16
C ARG A 233 -1.38 8.65 -15.58
N MET A 234 -2.42 8.81 -14.76
CA MET A 234 -3.22 7.67 -14.29
C MET A 234 -4.14 7.13 -15.38
N SER A 235 -4.81 8.00 -16.15
CA SER A 235 -5.67 7.59 -17.26
C SER A 235 -4.90 6.89 -18.38
N ASN A 236 -3.64 7.29 -18.62
CA ASN A 236 -2.78 6.67 -19.64
C ASN A 236 -2.16 5.33 -19.19
N ASN A 237 -2.17 5.01 -17.88
CA ASN A 237 -1.72 3.70 -17.39
C ASN A 237 -2.79 2.60 -17.53
N ASP A 238 -4.04 2.96 -17.87
CA ASP A 238 -5.10 2.00 -18.22
C ASP A 238 -5.20 1.74 -19.74
N GLN A 239 -4.37 2.38 -20.56
CA GLN A 239 -4.30 2.11 -22.00
C GLN A 239 -3.15 1.15 -22.33
N CYS A 240 -3.30 -0.09 -21.86
CA CYS A 240 -2.65 -1.23 -22.50
C CYS A 240 -3.33 -1.44 -23.87
N LEU A 241 -2.93 -0.66 -24.86
CA LEU A 241 -3.25 -0.91 -26.25
C LEU A 241 -2.48 -2.16 -26.69
N ILE A 242 -3.20 -3.29 -26.63
CA ILE A 242 -2.98 -4.41 -27.54
C ILE A 242 -3.01 -3.85 -28.96
N MET A 243 -1.89 -3.94 -29.66
CA MET A 243 -1.81 -4.17 -31.10
C MET A 243 -0.68 -5.15 -31.37
#